data_AF-A0A1F4DVJ9-F1
#
_entry.id   AF-A0A1F4DVJ9-F1
#
_cell.length_a   1.000
_cell.length_b   1.000
_cell.length_c   1.000
_cell.angle_alpha   90.00
_cell.angle_beta   90.00
_cell.angle_gamma   90.00
#
_symmetry.space_group_name_H-M   'P 1'
#
loop_
_entity.id
_entity.type
_entity.pdbx_description
1 polymer ?
#
loop_
_entity_poly.entity_id
_entity_poly.type
_entity_poly.pdbx_seq_one_letter_code
_entity_poly.pdbx_strand_id
1 'polypeptide(L)'
;LLVVYASLQPFGDWRRPSYEILHFLSAPWPRYFTLDDVLINVAAYVPLGFLLALALSARVKAPVAVLVAALLATALSLAMETAQAYLATRIASKLDVLANGAGGLFGAMAAPLLSPTGFPGRRLAAWRTRVFDPDTATDSGLIIVCLWLATHLHPTAQLFGTGNLRHTFALPARLAHTPQLLLSAEAAIVFFNLLGVGLLVAALVRDSRRTIPIVAGVIATGLAVKAAAGVTLFDAPGPLNWLTPGVGLGLATGAVLLYPLTRAPRIVSLVLALICLAAAVVAINLAPDNPYQTVPPKLVAAGATHLLRFSTIVRALSELWPFLAAGYLIVAAVTRRHSR
;
A
#
# COMPACT_ATOMS: atom_id res chain seq x y z
N LEU A 1 1.81 2.66 -11.63
CA LEU A 1 1.47 1.22 -11.53
C LEU A 1 0.21 0.99 -10.70
N LEU A 2 0.17 1.34 -9.41
CA LEU A 2 -1.03 1.14 -8.56
C LEU A 2 -2.31 1.76 -9.16
N VAL A 3 -2.22 3.01 -9.64
CA VAL A 3 -3.33 3.70 -10.31
C VAL A 3 -3.81 2.90 -11.53
N VAL A 4 -2.89 2.49 -12.41
CA VAL A 4 -3.23 1.71 -13.62
C VAL A 4 -3.89 0.38 -13.25
N TYR A 5 -3.35 -0.34 -12.28
CA TYR A 5 -3.89 -1.62 -11.86
C TYR A 5 -5.33 -1.48 -11.34
N ALA A 6 -5.57 -0.52 -10.46
CA ALA A 6 -6.89 -0.31 -9.87
C ALA A 6 -7.92 0.23 -10.88
N SER A 7 -7.48 1.07 -11.83
CA SER A 7 -8.34 1.59 -12.89
C SER A 7 -8.81 0.49 -13.85
N LEU A 8 -7.96 -0.51 -14.15
CA LEU A 8 -8.25 -1.53 -15.16
C LEU A 8 -8.81 -2.83 -14.59
N GLN A 9 -8.85 -3.01 -13.27
CA GLN A 9 -9.48 -4.18 -12.64
C GLN A 9 -10.99 -4.25 -13.00
N PRO A 10 -11.54 -5.44 -13.37
CA PRO A 10 -10.99 -6.80 -13.23
C PRO A 10 -10.08 -7.32 -14.35
N PHE A 11 -9.66 -6.49 -15.32
CA PHE A 11 -8.92 -6.92 -16.52
C PHE A 11 -9.69 -7.94 -17.38
N GLY A 12 -11.02 -7.98 -17.28
CA GLY A 12 -11.91 -8.85 -18.03
C GLY A 12 -13.00 -8.08 -18.78
N ASP A 13 -13.79 -8.79 -19.58
CA ASP A 13 -14.94 -8.24 -20.32
C ASP A 13 -14.59 -7.05 -21.25
N TRP A 14 -13.43 -7.14 -21.90
CA TRP A 14 -13.02 -6.18 -22.92
C TRP A 14 -13.94 -6.27 -24.14
N ARG A 15 -14.51 -5.14 -24.53
CA ARG A 15 -15.39 -4.99 -25.69
C ARG A 15 -15.04 -3.73 -26.47
N ARG A 16 -15.35 -3.74 -27.77
CA ARG A 16 -15.29 -2.50 -28.56
C ARG A 16 -16.41 -1.56 -28.10
N PRO A 17 -16.12 -0.28 -27.77
CA PRO A 17 -17.16 0.70 -27.46
C PRO A 17 -18.09 0.86 -28.66
N SER A 18 -19.39 1.02 -28.41
CA SER A 18 -20.39 1.27 -29.45
C SER A 18 -20.48 2.75 -29.87
N TYR A 19 -19.64 3.60 -29.28
CA TYR A 19 -19.58 5.05 -29.46
C TYR A 19 -18.14 5.49 -29.72
N GLU A 20 -17.94 6.72 -30.19
CA GLU A 20 -16.60 7.28 -30.39
C GLU A 20 -15.81 7.32 -29.08
N ILE A 21 -14.56 6.86 -29.09
CA ILE A 21 -13.82 6.58 -27.85
C ILE A 21 -13.66 7.78 -26.91
N LEU A 22 -13.62 9.00 -27.45
CA LEU A 22 -13.49 10.25 -26.68
C LEU A 22 -14.83 10.97 -26.43
N HIS A 23 -15.96 10.38 -26.83
CA HIS A 23 -17.29 10.98 -26.68
C HIS A 23 -17.62 11.35 -25.22
N PHE A 24 -17.05 10.64 -24.24
CA PHE A 24 -17.26 10.96 -22.82
C PHE A 24 -16.76 12.36 -22.41
N LEU A 25 -15.85 12.98 -23.19
CA LEU A 25 -15.36 14.33 -22.93
C LEU A 25 -16.39 15.41 -23.29
N SER A 26 -17.20 15.18 -24.32
CA SER A 26 -18.26 16.07 -24.78
C SER A 26 -19.65 15.71 -24.24
N ALA A 27 -19.82 14.50 -23.70
CA ALA A 27 -21.07 14.05 -23.11
C ALA A 27 -21.57 15.00 -21.99
N PRO A 28 -22.90 15.09 -21.76
CA PRO A 28 -23.45 15.81 -20.61
C PRO A 28 -22.87 15.32 -19.28
N TRP A 29 -22.96 16.15 -18.24
CA TRP A 29 -22.55 15.74 -16.90
C TRP A 29 -23.29 14.47 -16.44
N PRO A 30 -22.63 13.55 -15.72
CA PRO A 30 -23.29 12.38 -15.16
C PRO A 30 -24.51 12.81 -14.33
N ARG A 31 -25.66 12.16 -14.54
CA ARG A 31 -26.89 12.47 -13.79
C ARG A 31 -26.84 11.96 -12.35
N TYR A 32 -26.05 10.92 -12.09
CA TYR A 32 -25.90 10.27 -10.80
C TYR A 32 -24.42 10.24 -10.45
N PHE A 33 -24.00 11.15 -9.57
CA PHE A 33 -22.69 11.15 -8.92
C PHE A 33 -22.88 11.60 -7.49
N THR A 34 -22.07 11.08 -6.57
CA THR A 34 -22.05 11.55 -5.20
C THR A 34 -20.77 12.34 -4.91
N LEU A 35 -20.79 13.15 -3.85
CA LEU A 35 -19.60 13.86 -3.41
C LEU A 35 -18.47 12.88 -3.03
N ASP A 36 -18.81 11.73 -2.48
CA ASP A 36 -17.85 10.70 -2.07
C ASP A 36 -17.07 10.13 -3.28
N ASP A 37 -17.71 10.02 -4.44
CA ASP A 37 -17.10 9.58 -5.71
C ASP A 37 -15.97 10.51 -6.11
N VAL A 38 -16.26 11.81 -6.05
CA VAL A 38 -15.35 12.88 -6.42
C VAL A 38 -14.20 12.92 -5.42
N LEU A 39 -14.50 12.86 -4.12
CA LEU A 39 -13.48 12.89 -3.06
C LEU A 39 -12.54 11.69 -3.14
N ILE A 40 -13.03 10.49 -3.44
CA ILE A 40 -12.17 9.29 -3.58
C ILE A 40 -11.28 9.37 -4.81
N ASN A 41 -11.80 9.83 -5.95
CA ASN A 41 -11.01 10.03 -7.17
C ASN A 41 -9.90 11.08 -6.93
N VAL A 42 -10.23 12.20 -6.27
CA VAL A 42 -9.26 13.19 -5.80
C VAL A 42 -8.21 12.52 -4.89
N ALA A 43 -8.64 11.82 -3.84
CA ALA A 43 -7.74 11.18 -2.88
C ALA A 43 -6.82 10.13 -3.51
N ALA A 44 -7.30 9.39 -4.52
CA ALA A 44 -6.51 8.38 -5.24
C ALA A 44 -5.34 8.99 -6.03
N TYR A 45 -5.49 10.22 -6.54
CA TYR A 45 -4.46 10.90 -7.34
C TYR A 45 -3.59 11.87 -6.54
N VAL A 46 -3.98 12.26 -5.32
CA VAL A 46 -3.15 13.08 -4.42
C VAL A 46 -1.73 12.49 -4.22
N PRO A 47 -1.55 11.20 -3.86
CA PRO A 47 -0.20 10.64 -3.72
C PRO A 47 0.61 10.67 -5.02
N LEU A 48 -0.04 10.45 -6.16
CA LEU A 48 0.61 10.48 -7.46
C LEU A 48 1.16 11.88 -7.77
N GLY A 49 0.31 12.90 -7.65
CA GLY A 49 0.69 14.30 -7.89
C GLY A 49 1.82 14.75 -6.97
N PHE A 50 1.73 14.40 -5.69
CA PHE A 50 2.76 14.69 -4.70
C PHE A 50 4.12 14.07 -5.07
N LEU A 51 4.15 12.77 -5.37
CA LEU A 51 5.39 12.06 -5.69
C LEU A 51 6.00 12.53 -7.01
N LEU A 52 5.18 12.81 -8.04
CA LEU A 52 5.64 13.37 -9.30
C LEU A 52 6.27 14.75 -9.10
N ALA A 53 5.59 15.64 -8.36
CA ALA A 53 6.12 16.97 -8.10
C ALA A 53 7.41 16.93 -7.28
N LEU A 54 7.50 16.03 -6.28
CA LEU A 54 8.72 15.85 -5.48
C LEU A 54 9.90 15.36 -6.35
N ALA A 55 9.66 14.39 -7.23
CA ALA A 55 10.66 13.89 -8.16
C ALA A 55 11.13 14.96 -9.17
N LEU A 56 10.19 15.76 -9.69
CA LEU A 56 10.48 16.84 -10.64
C LEU A 56 11.17 18.04 -9.98
N SER A 57 10.90 18.29 -8.70
CA SER A 57 11.52 19.40 -7.94
C SER A 57 13.04 19.28 -7.83
N ALA A 58 13.61 18.10 -8.08
CA ALA A 58 15.06 17.90 -8.18
C ALA A 58 15.68 18.49 -9.47
N ARG A 59 14.86 18.74 -10.50
CA ARG A 59 15.31 19.15 -11.84
C ARG A 59 14.78 20.51 -12.28
N VAL A 60 13.61 20.93 -11.79
CA VAL A 60 12.95 22.17 -12.21
C VAL A 60 12.41 22.95 -11.00
N LYS A 61 12.07 24.23 -11.21
CA LYS A 61 11.49 25.10 -10.17
C LYS A 61 10.14 24.56 -9.70
N ALA A 62 9.81 24.78 -8.43
CA ALA A 62 8.60 24.24 -7.80
C ALA A 62 7.30 24.52 -8.57
N PRO A 63 7.00 25.73 -9.09
CA PRO A 63 5.77 25.96 -9.86
C PRO A 63 5.69 25.12 -11.14
N VAL A 64 6.84 24.93 -11.82
CA VAL A 64 6.93 24.10 -13.02
C VAL A 64 6.76 22.63 -12.66
N ALA A 65 7.40 22.17 -11.57
CA ALA A 65 7.22 20.81 -11.07
C ALA A 65 5.75 20.51 -10.75
N VAL A 66 5.06 21.45 -10.10
CA VAL A 66 3.63 21.33 -9.76
C VAL A 66 2.77 21.23 -11.02
N LEU A 67 2.97 22.15 -11.96
CA LEU A 67 2.21 22.17 -13.21
C LEU A 67 2.42 20.88 -14.01
N VAL A 68 3.68 20.47 -14.21
CA VAL A 68 4.00 19.24 -14.96
C VAL A 68 3.46 18.00 -14.25
N ALA A 69 3.55 17.92 -12.92
CA ALA A 69 2.98 16.81 -12.16
C ALA A 69 1.45 16.73 -12.31
N ALA A 70 0.74 17.87 -12.24
CA ALA A 70 -0.70 17.94 -12.42
C ALA A 70 -1.11 17.53 -13.85
N LEU A 71 -0.36 17.96 -14.87
CA LEU A 71 -0.57 17.59 -16.26
C LEU A 71 -0.34 16.08 -16.49
N LEU A 72 0.73 15.51 -15.93
CA LEU A 72 1.00 14.07 -16.02
C LEU A 72 -0.06 13.23 -15.30
N ALA A 73 -0.51 13.67 -14.13
CA ALA A 73 -1.61 13.02 -13.40
C ALA A 73 -2.91 13.05 -14.22
N THR A 74 -3.24 14.20 -14.81
CA THR A 74 -4.42 14.36 -15.66
C THR A 74 -4.33 13.53 -16.94
N ALA A 75 -3.15 13.50 -17.58
CA ALA A 75 -2.89 12.70 -18.77
C ALA A 75 -3.01 11.20 -18.49
N LEU A 76 -2.50 10.74 -17.34
CA LEU A 76 -2.70 9.36 -16.89
C LEU A 76 -4.18 9.06 -16.67
N SER A 77 -4.92 9.97 -16.02
CA SER A 77 -6.35 9.80 -15.83
C SER A 77 -7.09 9.71 -17.16
N LEU A 78 -6.77 10.58 -18.12
CA LEU A 78 -7.38 10.55 -19.44
C LEU A 78 -7.09 9.21 -20.14
N ALA A 79 -5.86 8.71 -20.06
CA ALA A 79 -5.50 7.41 -20.62
C ALA A 79 -6.27 6.25 -19.93
N MET A 80 -6.45 6.30 -18.61
CA MET A 80 -7.21 5.28 -17.87
C MET A 80 -8.70 5.31 -18.22
N GLU A 81 -9.33 6.48 -18.25
CA GLU A 81 -10.75 6.62 -18.65
C GLU A 81 -10.97 6.17 -20.10
N THR A 82 -10.03 6.50 -20.99
CA THR A 82 -10.06 6.04 -22.39
C THR A 82 -9.94 4.52 -22.48
N ALA A 83 -9.05 3.90 -21.70
CA ALA A 83 -8.92 2.45 -21.64
C ALA A 83 -10.16 1.78 -21.04
N GLN A 84 -10.75 2.39 -20.00
CA GLN A 84 -11.97 1.90 -19.36
C GLN A 84 -13.20 1.94 -20.29
N ALA A 85 -13.21 2.76 -21.34
CA ALA A 85 -14.27 2.71 -22.36
C ALA A 85 -14.38 1.33 -23.03
N TYR A 86 -13.30 0.55 -23.03
CA TYR A 86 -13.30 -0.83 -23.53
C TYR A 86 -13.76 -1.88 -22.50
N LEU A 87 -13.99 -1.53 -21.24
CA LEU A 87 -14.44 -2.49 -20.22
C LEU A 87 -15.96 -2.44 -20.11
N ALA A 88 -16.64 -3.58 -20.27
CA ALA A 88 -18.11 -3.63 -20.22
C ALA A 88 -18.69 -3.17 -18.87
N THR A 89 -17.92 -3.33 -17.79
CA THR A 89 -18.30 -3.00 -16.41
C THR A 89 -17.96 -1.58 -15.99
N ARG A 90 -17.33 -0.78 -16.86
CA ARG A 90 -16.91 0.60 -16.56
C ARG A 90 -17.54 1.60 -17.52
N ILE A 91 -17.73 2.82 -17.03
CA ILE A 91 -18.23 3.94 -17.80
C ILE A 91 -17.21 5.06 -17.66
N ALA A 92 -16.58 5.43 -18.78
CA ALA A 92 -15.64 6.52 -18.83
C ALA A 92 -16.34 7.87 -18.54
N SER A 93 -15.71 8.74 -17.77
CA SER A 93 -16.33 9.98 -17.28
C SER A 93 -15.37 11.17 -17.28
N LYS A 94 -15.80 12.30 -17.86
CA LYS A 94 -15.05 13.56 -17.77
C LYS A 94 -14.96 14.09 -16.33
N LEU A 95 -15.95 13.77 -15.49
CA LEU A 95 -15.93 14.14 -14.07
C LEU A 95 -14.79 13.41 -13.35
N ASP A 96 -14.52 12.15 -13.70
CA ASP A 96 -13.44 11.36 -13.10
C ASP A 96 -12.08 11.92 -13.54
N VAL A 97 -11.91 12.32 -14.80
CA VAL A 97 -10.70 13.03 -15.28
C VAL A 97 -10.44 14.31 -14.48
N LEU A 98 -11.48 15.12 -14.27
CA LEU A 98 -11.35 16.39 -13.53
C LEU A 98 -11.04 16.14 -12.04
N ALA A 99 -11.73 15.19 -11.40
CA ALA A 99 -11.50 14.84 -10.01
C ALA A 99 -10.08 14.29 -9.79
N ASN A 100 -9.64 13.36 -10.63
CA ASN A 100 -8.29 12.80 -10.60
C ASN A 100 -7.23 13.89 -10.87
N GLY A 101 -7.46 14.76 -11.84
CA GLY A 101 -6.59 15.91 -12.15
C GLY A 101 -6.48 16.89 -10.97
N ALA A 102 -7.60 17.22 -10.31
CA ALA A 102 -7.64 18.04 -9.11
C ALA A 102 -6.86 17.39 -7.95
N GLY A 103 -7.03 16.07 -7.75
CA GLY A 103 -6.22 15.29 -6.81
C GLY A 103 -4.73 15.40 -7.10
N GLY A 104 -4.34 15.19 -8.36
CA GLY A 104 -2.97 15.35 -8.82
C GLY A 104 -2.41 16.76 -8.55
N LEU A 105 -3.21 17.80 -8.78
CA LEU A 105 -2.83 19.18 -8.48
C LEU A 105 -2.65 19.42 -6.98
N PHE A 106 -3.63 19.04 -6.14
CA PHE A 106 -3.54 19.23 -4.69
C PHE A 106 -2.35 18.49 -4.09
N GLY A 107 -2.12 17.25 -4.52
CA GLY A 107 -0.93 16.50 -4.14
C GLY A 107 0.36 17.20 -4.55
N ALA A 108 0.43 17.66 -5.79
CA ALA A 108 1.60 18.36 -6.32
C ALA A 108 1.89 19.66 -5.53
N MET A 109 0.86 20.44 -5.21
CA MET A 109 0.98 21.66 -4.41
C MET A 109 1.50 21.41 -2.99
N ALA A 110 1.31 20.21 -2.44
CA ALA A 110 1.86 19.84 -1.13
C ALA A 110 3.36 19.47 -1.18
N ALA A 111 3.91 19.12 -2.35
CA ALA A 111 5.30 18.68 -2.48
C ALA A 111 6.35 19.68 -1.98
N PRO A 112 6.24 21.01 -2.22
CA PRO A 112 7.18 21.99 -1.70
C PRO A 112 7.28 22.01 -0.17
N LEU A 113 6.22 21.67 0.57
CA LEU A 113 6.24 21.63 2.04
C LEU A 113 7.23 20.58 2.55
N LEU A 114 7.28 19.42 1.90
CA LEU A 114 8.14 18.29 2.25
C LEU A 114 9.47 18.28 1.48
N SER A 115 9.73 19.30 0.67
CA SER A 115 11.03 19.48 0.02
C SER A 115 12.13 19.73 1.06
N PRO A 116 13.40 19.37 0.77
CA PRO A 116 14.51 19.60 1.71
C PRO A 116 14.71 21.07 2.11
N THR A 117 14.18 22.00 1.33
CA THR A 117 14.23 23.45 1.60
C THR A 117 13.05 23.95 2.44
N GLY A 118 11.89 23.27 2.38
CA GLY A 118 10.71 23.56 3.20
C GLY A 118 10.91 23.26 4.69
N PHE A 119 10.13 23.89 5.58
CA PHE A 119 10.29 23.72 7.03
C PHE A 119 10.10 22.28 7.52
N PRO A 120 8.97 21.58 7.25
CA PRO A 120 8.84 20.19 7.69
C PRO A 120 9.79 19.26 6.91
N GLY A 121 10.00 19.49 5.61
CA GLY A 121 10.89 18.69 4.79
C GLY A 121 12.37 18.76 5.22
N ARG A 122 12.87 19.93 5.64
CA ARG A 122 14.23 20.08 6.19
C ARG A 122 14.43 19.29 7.48
N ARG A 123 13.44 19.33 8.40
CA ARG A 123 13.49 18.55 9.65
C ARG A 123 13.46 17.05 9.36
N LEU A 124 12.62 16.63 8.42
CA LEU A 124 12.53 15.24 7.98
C LEU A 124 13.85 14.78 7.33
N ALA A 125 14.42 15.57 6.44
CA ALA A 125 15.72 15.29 5.80
C ALA A 125 16.85 15.20 6.84
N ALA A 126 16.90 16.11 7.81
CA ALA A 126 17.88 16.09 8.90
C ALA A 126 17.68 14.91 9.87
N TRP A 127 16.45 14.46 10.11
CA TRP A 127 16.20 13.23 10.86
C TRP A 127 16.63 12.00 10.06
N ARG A 128 16.28 11.95 8.77
CA ARG A 128 16.62 10.86 7.84
C ARG A 128 18.13 10.65 7.73
N THR A 129 18.92 11.71 7.59
CA THR A 129 20.39 11.61 7.48
C THR A 129 21.06 11.20 8.80
N ARG A 130 20.43 11.49 9.94
CA ARG A 130 20.90 11.07 11.27
C ARG A 130 20.62 9.60 11.57
N VAL A 131 19.59 9.02 10.96
CA VAL A 131 19.07 7.70 11.32
C VAL A 131 19.44 6.62 10.29
N PHE A 132 19.45 6.99 9.01
CA PHE A 132 19.62 6.08 7.89
C PHE A 132 20.77 6.57 7.00
N ASP A 133 21.41 5.68 6.25
CA ASP A 133 22.52 6.04 5.38
C ASP A 133 22.06 6.79 4.12
N PRO A 134 22.84 7.74 3.60
CA PRO A 134 22.46 8.59 2.47
C PRO A 134 22.64 7.89 1.11
N ASP A 135 22.18 6.64 0.99
CA ASP A 135 22.26 5.84 -0.23
C ASP A 135 20.88 5.54 -0.84
N THR A 136 20.85 5.42 -2.16
CA THR A 136 19.61 5.19 -2.94
C THR A 136 18.93 3.86 -2.60
N ALA A 137 19.69 2.83 -2.20
CA ALA A 137 19.11 1.56 -1.79
C ALA A 137 18.37 1.72 -0.45
N THR A 138 18.89 2.51 0.48
CA THR A 138 18.19 2.83 1.74
C THR A 138 16.92 3.64 1.48
N ASP A 139 16.95 4.61 0.56
CA ASP A 139 15.75 5.37 0.17
C ASP A 139 14.68 4.47 -0.46
N SER A 140 15.09 3.54 -1.34
CA SER A 140 14.20 2.55 -1.93
C SER A 140 13.57 1.66 -0.86
N GLY A 141 14.36 1.20 0.12
CA GLY A 141 13.85 0.40 1.24
C GLY A 141 12.86 1.16 2.12
N LEU A 142 13.09 2.44 2.37
CA LEU A 142 12.15 3.30 3.11
C LEU A 142 10.84 3.47 2.35
N ILE A 143 10.87 3.61 1.03
CA ILE A 143 9.66 3.63 0.19
C ILE A 143 8.90 2.32 0.35
N ILE A 144 9.58 1.16 0.32
CA ILE A 144 8.94 -0.14 0.57
C ILE A 144 8.27 -0.17 1.96
N VAL A 145 8.91 0.35 3.01
CA VAL A 145 8.32 0.42 4.36
C VAL A 145 7.12 1.37 4.40
N CYS A 146 7.17 2.53 3.74
CA CYS A 146 6.03 3.43 3.63
C CYS A 146 4.84 2.78 2.90
N LEU A 147 5.13 2.04 1.82
CA LEU A 147 4.12 1.27 1.10
C LEU A 147 3.52 0.17 1.98
N TRP A 148 4.31 -0.49 2.83
CA TRP A 148 3.82 -1.47 3.79
C TRP A 148 2.78 -0.86 4.74
N LEU A 149 3.06 0.30 5.32
CA LEU A 149 2.12 1.01 6.18
C LEU A 149 0.80 1.31 5.47
N ALA A 150 0.86 1.70 4.19
CA ALA A 150 -0.32 1.93 3.37
C ALA A 150 -1.11 0.64 3.09
N THR A 151 -0.49 -0.55 3.09
CA THR A 151 -1.23 -1.82 2.94
C THR A 151 -2.23 -2.06 4.07
N HIS A 152 -2.04 -1.47 5.26
CA HIS A 152 -2.94 -1.67 6.39
C HIS A 152 -4.26 -0.90 6.28
N LEU A 153 -4.37 -0.01 5.29
CA LEU A 153 -5.64 0.57 4.88
C LEU A 153 -6.52 -0.45 4.11
N HIS A 154 -5.95 -1.60 3.70
CA HIS A 154 -6.70 -2.65 3.01
C HIS A 154 -7.67 -3.29 3.99
N PRO A 155 -8.98 -3.32 3.68
CA PRO A 155 -9.98 -3.87 4.57
C PRO A 155 -9.93 -5.40 4.60
N THR A 156 -8.97 -5.96 5.36
CA THR A 156 -8.91 -7.39 5.71
C THR A 156 -9.02 -7.59 7.22
N ALA A 157 -9.52 -8.75 7.66
CA ALA A 157 -9.51 -9.07 9.09
C ALA A 157 -8.12 -9.50 9.58
N GLN A 158 -7.28 -10.05 8.69
CA GLN A 158 -5.94 -10.53 9.03
C GLN A 158 -4.99 -9.37 9.32
N LEU A 159 -4.31 -9.41 10.46
CA LEU A 159 -3.25 -8.46 10.82
C LEU A 159 -1.99 -8.73 9.98
N PHE A 160 -1.41 -7.69 9.39
CA PHE A 160 -0.23 -7.75 8.52
C PHE A 160 -0.34 -8.69 7.29
N GLY A 161 -1.53 -9.24 7.03
CA GLY A 161 -1.77 -10.14 5.91
C GLY A 161 -1.64 -9.42 4.57
N THR A 162 -0.47 -9.53 3.96
CA THR A 162 -0.14 -9.02 2.62
C THR A 162 0.16 -10.19 1.69
N GLY A 163 -0.09 -10.03 0.39
CA GLY A 163 0.15 -11.07 -0.62
C GLY A 163 -0.92 -12.14 -0.74
N ASN A 164 -2.17 -11.87 -0.33
CA ASN A 164 -3.28 -12.80 -0.59
C ASN A 164 -3.68 -12.77 -2.07
N LEU A 165 -3.24 -13.77 -2.82
CA LEU A 165 -3.46 -13.87 -4.26
C LEU A 165 -4.70 -14.71 -4.63
N ARG A 166 -5.34 -15.35 -3.65
CA ARG A 166 -6.40 -16.33 -3.90
C ARG A 166 -7.58 -15.75 -4.66
N HIS A 167 -8.05 -14.57 -4.27
CA HIS A 167 -9.18 -13.92 -4.95
C HIS A 167 -8.82 -13.42 -6.35
N THR A 168 -7.58 -13.00 -6.59
CA THR A 168 -7.15 -12.43 -7.87
C THR A 168 -6.95 -13.50 -8.94
N PHE A 169 -6.46 -14.68 -8.55
CA PHE A 169 -6.24 -15.81 -9.46
C PHE A 169 -7.26 -16.95 -9.31
N ALA A 170 -8.37 -16.71 -8.60
CA ALA A 170 -9.40 -17.71 -8.31
C ALA A 170 -8.84 -19.04 -7.78
N LEU A 171 -7.85 -18.96 -6.88
CA LEU A 171 -7.21 -20.16 -6.32
C LEU A 171 -8.11 -20.78 -5.25
N PRO A 172 -8.30 -22.12 -5.25
CA PRO A 172 -9.14 -22.79 -4.28
C PRO A 172 -8.48 -22.77 -2.88
N ALA A 173 -9.32 -22.72 -1.84
CA ALA A 173 -8.86 -23.01 -0.48
C ALA A 173 -8.38 -24.45 -0.41
N ARG A 174 -7.11 -24.65 -0.03
CA ARG A 174 -6.49 -25.99 0.02
C ARG A 174 -6.73 -26.71 1.33
N LEU A 175 -6.99 -25.97 2.41
CA LEU A 175 -7.17 -26.51 3.74
C LEU A 175 -8.61 -26.28 4.21
N ALA A 176 -9.20 -27.33 4.77
CA ALA A 176 -10.52 -27.26 5.37
C ALA A 176 -10.49 -26.38 6.63
N HIS A 177 -11.56 -25.61 6.84
CA HIS A 177 -11.67 -24.73 7.98
C HIS A 177 -11.73 -25.52 9.30
N THR A 178 -10.78 -25.27 10.20
CA THR A 178 -10.88 -25.63 11.61
C THR A 178 -10.44 -24.42 12.46
N PRO A 179 -11.04 -24.20 13.65
CA PRO A 179 -10.65 -23.08 14.51
C PRO A 179 -9.16 -23.05 14.85
N GLN A 180 -8.58 -24.22 15.14
CA GLN A 180 -7.16 -24.36 15.48
C GLN A 180 -6.27 -24.00 14.29
N LEU A 181 -6.62 -24.46 13.09
CA LEU A 181 -5.84 -24.15 11.90
C LEU A 181 -5.92 -22.66 11.57
N LEU A 182 -7.09 -22.03 11.68
CA LEU A 182 -7.24 -20.59 11.47
C LEU A 182 -6.36 -19.80 12.45
N LEU A 183 -6.42 -20.09 13.74
CA LEU A 183 -5.62 -19.41 14.76
C LEU A 183 -4.10 -19.63 14.54
N SER A 184 -3.70 -20.84 14.14
CA SER A 184 -2.29 -21.14 13.83
C SER A 184 -1.80 -20.40 12.58
N ALA A 185 -2.66 -20.26 11.56
CA ALA A 185 -2.36 -19.52 10.36
C ALA A 185 -2.25 -18.02 10.64
N GLU A 186 -3.16 -17.46 11.45
CA GLU A 186 -3.08 -16.07 11.92
C GLU A 186 -1.77 -15.80 12.68
N ALA A 187 -1.40 -16.70 13.60
CA ALA A 187 -0.14 -16.62 14.33
C ALA A 187 1.07 -16.64 13.39
N ALA A 188 1.10 -17.57 12.42
CA ALA A 188 2.19 -17.70 11.46
C ALA A 188 2.30 -16.45 10.55
N ILE A 189 1.18 -15.97 10.01
CA ILE A 189 1.14 -14.78 9.14
C ILE A 189 1.71 -13.57 9.89
N VAL A 190 1.25 -13.32 11.11
CA VAL A 190 1.70 -12.19 11.92
C VAL A 190 3.16 -12.33 12.33
N PHE A 191 3.57 -13.52 12.78
CA PHE A 191 4.94 -13.83 13.15
C PHE A 191 5.93 -13.55 12.01
N PHE A 192 5.65 -14.11 10.82
CA PHE A 192 6.54 -13.96 9.67
C PHE A 192 6.55 -12.53 9.11
N ASN A 193 5.40 -11.83 9.09
CA ASN A 193 5.40 -10.43 8.67
C ASN A 193 6.13 -9.53 9.67
N LEU A 194 5.92 -9.73 10.97
CA LEU A 194 6.60 -8.94 12.01
C LEU A 194 8.12 -9.10 11.93
N LEU A 195 8.60 -10.35 11.78
CA LEU A 195 10.02 -10.62 11.56
C LEU A 195 10.52 -10.05 10.24
N GLY A 196 9.81 -10.29 9.14
CA GLY A 196 10.21 -9.85 7.80
C GLY A 196 10.35 -8.33 7.71
N VAL A 197 9.33 -7.59 8.14
CA VAL A 197 9.31 -6.12 8.15
C VAL A 197 10.29 -5.57 9.18
N GLY A 198 10.34 -6.18 10.37
CA GLY A 198 11.25 -5.75 11.43
C GLY A 198 12.72 -5.87 11.02
N LEU A 199 13.10 -6.97 10.38
CA LEU A 199 14.46 -7.20 9.87
C LEU A 199 14.78 -6.35 8.64
N LEU A 200 13.80 -6.12 7.75
CA LEU A 200 13.92 -5.15 6.66
C LEU A 200 14.26 -3.77 7.22
N VAL A 201 13.49 -3.26 8.19
CA VAL A 201 13.73 -1.95 8.82
C VAL A 201 15.08 -1.94 9.54
N ALA A 202 15.42 -3.00 10.27
CA ALA A 202 16.71 -3.11 10.95
C ALA A 202 17.90 -3.04 9.98
N ALA A 203 17.77 -3.60 8.78
CA ALA A 203 18.80 -3.55 7.74
C ALA A 203 18.99 -2.16 7.11
N LEU A 204 18.02 -1.24 7.29
CA LEU A 204 18.09 0.15 6.81
C LEU A 204 18.73 1.09 7.84
N VAL A 205 18.57 0.80 9.13
CA VAL A 205 19.03 1.68 10.21
C VAL A 205 20.56 1.63 10.32
N ARG A 206 21.18 2.81 10.36
CA ARG A 206 22.64 2.94 10.45
C ARG A 206 23.18 2.61 11.85
N ASP A 207 22.48 3.07 12.89
CA ASP A 207 22.91 2.95 14.28
C ASP A 207 22.15 1.82 15.01
N SER A 208 22.89 0.80 15.45
CA SER A 208 22.36 -0.32 16.21
C SER A 208 21.56 0.11 17.46
N ARG A 209 21.93 1.22 18.10
CA ARG A 209 21.21 1.75 19.28
C ARG A 209 19.82 2.27 18.95
N ARG A 210 19.61 2.74 17.71
CA ARG A 210 18.34 3.29 17.23
C ARG A 210 17.47 2.24 16.53
N THR A 211 18.02 1.06 16.26
CA THR A 211 17.33 0.02 15.50
C THR A 211 16.02 -0.40 16.15
N ILE A 212 16.06 -0.78 17.42
CA ILE A 212 14.86 -1.21 18.16
C ILE A 212 13.77 -0.12 18.22
N PRO A 213 14.04 1.13 18.64
CA PRO A 213 12.98 2.14 18.70
C PRO A 213 12.39 2.48 17.33
N ILE A 214 13.17 2.40 16.25
CA ILE A 214 12.66 2.64 14.90
C ILE A 214 11.79 1.49 14.42
N VAL A 215 12.25 0.24 14.60
CA VAL A 215 11.46 -0.95 14.29
C VAL A 215 10.14 -0.91 15.07
N ALA A 216 10.20 -0.67 16.38
CA ALA A 216 9.01 -0.56 17.22
C ALA A 216 8.09 0.59 16.75
N GLY A 217 8.64 1.74 16.38
CA GLY A 217 7.87 2.87 15.86
C GLY A 217 7.15 2.56 14.55
N VAL A 218 7.81 1.86 13.61
CA VAL A 218 7.19 1.44 12.34
C VAL A 218 6.07 0.44 12.60
N ILE A 219 6.32 -0.58 13.42
CA ILE A 219 5.29 -1.58 13.76
C ILE A 219 4.11 -0.93 14.49
N ALA A 220 4.37 -0.06 15.47
CA ALA A 220 3.33 0.68 16.19
C ALA A 220 2.50 1.56 15.25
N THR A 221 3.14 2.21 14.27
CA THR A 221 2.44 2.97 13.23
C THR A 221 1.55 2.05 12.40
N GLY A 222 2.03 0.88 12.01
CA GLY A 222 1.23 -0.09 11.26
C GLY A 222 0.01 -0.59 12.05
N LEU A 223 0.19 -0.89 13.34
CA LEU A 223 -0.90 -1.25 14.25
C LEU A 223 -1.91 -0.11 14.41
N ALA A 224 -1.45 1.14 14.55
CA ALA A 224 -2.31 2.31 14.66
C ALA A 224 -3.12 2.54 13.38
N VAL A 225 -2.49 2.42 12.20
CA VAL A 225 -3.19 2.48 10.91
C VAL A 225 -4.23 1.37 10.80
N LYS A 226 -3.89 0.14 11.21
CA LYS A 226 -4.84 -0.98 11.20
C LYS A 226 -6.03 -0.73 12.12
N ALA A 227 -5.80 -0.25 13.34
CA ALA A 227 -6.85 0.07 14.30
C ALA A 227 -7.75 1.20 13.80
N ALA A 228 -7.16 2.27 13.25
CA ALA A 228 -7.90 3.38 12.66
C ALA A 228 -8.74 2.92 11.46
N ALA A 229 -8.17 2.12 10.55
CA ALA A 229 -8.89 1.51 9.45
C ALA A 229 -10.03 0.60 9.94
N GLY A 230 -9.79 -0.16 11.01
CA GLY A 230 -10.78 -1.02 11.66
C GLY A 230 -12.01 -0.27 12.17
N VAL A 231 -11.86 0.92 12.76
CA VAL A 231 -12.99 1.72 13.28
C VAL A 231 -13.70 2.52 12.18
N THR A 232 -12.93 3.06 11.23
CA THR A 232 -13.47 3.96 10.20
C THR A 232 -14.13 3.18 9.06
N LEU A 233 -13.49 2.12 8.57
CA LEU A 233 -13.91 1.38 7.38
C LEU A 233 -14.81 0.19 7.71
N PHE A 234 -14.67 -0.41 8.89
CA PHE A 234 -15.52 -1.51 9.35
C PHE A 234 -16.37 -1.00 10.50
N ASP A 235 -17.67 -1.30 10.53
CA ASP A 235 -18.46 -1.16 11.76
C ASP A 235 -18.07 -2.25 12.75
N ALA A 236 -16.78 -2.33 13.05
CA ALA A 236 -16.23 -3.28 13.99
C ALA A 236 -16.72 -2.90 15.40
N PRO A 237 -17.02 -3.89 16.25
CA PRO A 237 -17.38 -3.65 17.65
C PRO A 237 -16.33 -2.86 18.43
N GLY A 238 -15.07 -2.83 17.95
CA GLY A 238 -14.02 -2.00 18.51
C GLY A 238 -12.73 -2.01 17.68
N PRO A 239 -11.78 -1.11 18.01
CA PRO A 239 -10.52 -0.90 17.27
C PRO A 239 -9.58 -2.10 17.26
N LEU A 240 -9.76 -3.05 18.19
CA LEU A 240 -8.90 -4.21 18.39
C LEU A 240 -9.58 -5.54 18.03
N ASN A 241 -10.67 -5.51 17.25
CA ASN A 241 -11.38 -6.73 16.83
C ASN A 241 -10.49 -7.71 16.03
N TRP A 242 -9.39 -7.23 15.46
CA TRP A 242 -8.38 -8.05 14.78
C TRP A 242 -7.41 -8.76 15.73
N LEU A 243 -7.41 -8.45 17.04
CA LEU A 243 -6.50 -9.05 18.03
C LEU A 243 -7.06 -10.39 18.53
N THR A 244 -7.01 -11.41 17.68
CA THR A 244 -7.34 -12.79 18.06
C THR A 244 -6.23 -13.41 18.91
N PRO A 245 -6.49 -14.55 19.60
CA PRO A 245 -5.43 -15.29 20.29
C PRO A 245 -4.27 -15.69 19.37
N GLY A 246 -4.56 -16.04 18.10
CA GLY A 246 -3.55 -16.36 17.10
C GLY A 246 -2.66 -15.15 16.79
N VAL A 247 -3.27 -13.99 16.54
CA VAL A 247 -2.54 -12.73 16.35
C VAL A 247 -1.69 -12.37 17.56
N GLY A 248 -2.23 -12.51 18.78
CA GLY A 248 -1.49 -12.26 20.03
C GLY A 248 -0.25 -13.15 20.17
N LEU A 249 -0.38 -14.45 19.87
CA LEU A 249 0.75 -15.39 19.86
C LEU A 249 1.80 -15.01 18.81
N GLY A 250 1.37 -14.65 17.59
CA GLY A 250 2.26 -14.23 16.52
C GLY A 250 3.04 -12.95 16.86
N LEU A 251 2.37 -11.95 17.46
CA LEU A 251 3.01 -10.72 17.92
C LEU A 251 4.01 -10.99 19.04
N ALA A 252 3.64 -11.78 20.05
CA ALA A 252 4.50 -12.07 21.20
C ALA A 252 5.75 -12.85 20.77
N THR A 253 5.56 -13.97 20.05
CA THR A 253 6.68 -14.81 19.58
C THR A 253 7.58 -14.08 18.58
N GLY A 254 6.98 -13.32 17.67
CA GLY A 254 7.72 -12.52 16.70
C GLY A 254 8.53 -11.41 17.36
N ALA A 255 7.98 -10.70 18.35
CA ALA A 255 8.70 -9.66 19.08
C ALA A 255 9.88 -10.21 19.88
N VAL A 256 9.69 -11.35 20.57
CA VAL A 256 10.75 -12.04 21.33
C VAL A 256 11.90 -12.45 20.40
N LEU A 257 11.59 -13.01 19.23
CA LEU A 257 12.62 -13.47 18.29
C LEU A 257 13.23 -12.32 17.48
N LEU A 258 12.49 -11.24 17.23
CA LEU A 258 13.00 -10.07 16.51
C LEU A 258 14.12 -9.38 17.28
N TYR A 259 14.00 -9.28 18.61
CA TYR A 259 14.99 -8.59 19.46
C TYR A 259 16.43 -9.08 19.26
N PRO A 260 16.76 -10.38 19.38
CA PRO A 260 18.12 -10.86 19.11
C PRO A 260 18.49 -10.73 17.62
N LEU A 261 17.56 -10.97 16.70
CA LEU A 261 17.83 -10.94 15.26
C LEU A 261 18.13 -9.53 14.72
N THR A 262 17.65 -8.46 15.37
CA THR A 262 18.01 -7.08 15.00
C THR A 262 19.51 -6.78 15.16
N ARG A 263 20.24 -7.61 15.92
CA ARG A 263 21.70 -7.52 16.08
C ARG A 263 22.48 -8.33 15.06
N ALA A 264 21.80 -9.08 14.19
CA ALA A 264 22.45 -9.88 13.17
C ALA A 264 23.14 -8.97 12.13
N PRO A 265 24.19 -9.47 11.45
CA PRO A 265 24.81 -8.75 10.34
C PRO A 265 23.78 -8.39 9.28
N ARG A 266 23.93 -7.23 8.63
CA ARG A 266 22.98 -6.71 7.62
C ARG A 266 22.57 -7.76 6.59
N ILE A 267 23.51 -8.54 6.06
CA ILE A 267 23.22 -9.56 5.05
C ILE A 267 22.31 -10.67 5.59
N VAL A 268 22.52 -11.08 6.85
CA VAL A 268 21.67 -12.06 7.54
C VAL A 268 20.28 -11.50 7.74
N SER A 269 20.16 -10.23 8.17
CA SER A 269 18.86 -9.55 8.31
C SER A 269 18.10 -9.48 6.98
N LEU A 270 18.78 -9.16 5.87
CA LEU A 270 18.15 -9.11 4.54
C LEU A 270 17.66 -10.48 4.07
N VAL A 271 18.49 -11.52 4.22
CA VAL A 271 18.14 -12.89 3.81
C VAL A 271 17.01 -13.45 4.69
N LEU A 272 17.10 -13.28 6.00
CA LEU A 272 16.03 -13.70 6.92
C LEU A 272 14.75 -12.91 6.67
N ALA A 273 14.83 -11.61 6.39
CA ALA A 273 13.66 -10.82 6.01
C ALA A 273 12.99 -11.40 4.76
N LEU A 274 13.77 -11.74 3.73
CA LEU A 274 13.25 -12.32 2.48
C LEU A 274 12.56 -13.66 2.73
N ILE A 275 13.19 -14.55 3.50
CA ILE A 275 12.64 -15.86 3.87
C ILE A 275 11.34 -15.68 4.64
N CYS A 276 11.31 -14.79 5.63
CA CYS A 276 10.12 -14.54 6.44
C CYS A 276 8.97 -13.96 5.59
N LEU A 277 9.24 -12.98 4.72
CA LEU A 277 8.20 -12.42 3.84
C LEU A 277 7.68 -13.46 2.83
N ALA A 278 8.56 -14.31 2.29
CA ALA A 278 8.12 -15.42 1.44
C ALA A 278 7.25 -16.42 2.21
N ALA A 279 7.65 -16.79 3.43
CA ALA A 279 6.87 -17.67 4.30
C ALA A 279 5.51 -17.06 4.67
N ALA A 280 5.44 -15.74 4.90
CA ALA A 280 4.19 -15.03 5.13
C ALA A 280 3.23 -15.12 3.92
N VAL A 281 3.75 -14.95 2.69
CA VAL A 281 2.95 -15.09 1.45
C VAL A 281 2.45 -16.53 1.29
N VAL A 282 3.27 -17.54 1.61
CA VAL A 282 2.81 -18.93 1.60
C VAL A 282 1.73 -19.14 2.66
N ALA A 283 1.95 -18.68 3.88
CA ALA A 283 1.01 -18.85 4.99
C ALA A 283 -0.36 -18.22 4.70
N ILE A 284 -0.41 -17.00 4.15
CA ILE A 284 -1.69 -16.33 3.85
C ILE A 284 -2.48 -17.01 2.71
N ASN A 285 -1.79 -17.59 1.73
CA ASN A 285 -2.45 -18.30 0.62
C ASN A 285 -2.81 -19.75 0.97
N LEU A 286 -2.22 -20.33 2.02
CA LEU A 286 -2.62 -21.63 2.57
C LEU A 286 -3.68 -21.51 3.68
N ALA A 287 -3.80 -20.34 4.31
CA ALA A 287 -4.72 -20.11 5.42
C ALA A 287 -6.17 -20.44 5.04
N PRO A 288 -6.91 -21.18 5.90
CA PRO A 288 -8.30 -21.49 5.64
C PRO A 288 -9.14 -20.20 5.59
N ASP A 289 -10.20 -20.21 4.79
CA ASP A 289 -11.15 -19.10 4.82
C ASP A 289 -11.85 -19.06 6.17
N ASN A 290 -12.17 -17.84 6.61
CA ASN A 290 -12.96 -17.66 7.81
C ASN A 290 -14.44 -17.56 7.41
N PRO A 291 -15.27 -18.58 7.68
CA PRO A 291 -16.68 -18.59 7.29
C PRO A 291 -17.50 -17.51 8.01
N TYR A 292 -16.97 -16.93 9.09
CA TYR A 292 -17.60 -15.85 9.86
C TYR A 292 -17.10 -14.46 9.44
N GLN A 293 -16.19 -14.35 8.48
CA GLN A 293 -15.85 -13.07 7.87
C GLN A 293 -16.95 -12.69 6.87
N THR A 294 -17.97 -12.00 7.35
CA THR A 294 -18.94 -11.33 6.49
C THR A 294 -18.26 -10.15 5.79
N VAL A 295 -18.48 -10.00 4.48
CA VAL A 295 -18.12 -8.77 3.76
C VAL A 295 -18.68 -7.57 4.55
N PRO A 296 -17.84 -6.57 4.91
CA PRO A 296 -18.25 -5.48 5.79
C PRO A 296 -19.55 -4.82 5.31
N PRO A 297 -20.55 -4.64 6.20
CA PRO A 297 -21.82 -4.02 5.83
C PRO A 297 -21.65 -2.66 5.14
N LYS A 298 -20.63 -1.85 5.50
CA LYS A 298 -20.31 -0.60 4.80
C LYS A 298 -19.86 -0.78 3.35
N LEU A 299 -19.14 -1.85 3.00
CA LEU A 299 -18.81 -2.16 1.61
C LEU A 299 -20.05 -2.62 0.81
N VAL A 300 -21.06 -3.16 1.50
CA VAL A 300 -22.33 -3.60 0.92
C VAL A 300 -23.39 -2.48 0.89
N ALA A 301 -23.41 -1.61 1.90
CA ALA A 301 -24.42 -0.57 2.13
C ALA A 301 -24.05 0.79 1.53
N ALA A 302 -22.76 1.11 1.34
CA ALA A 302 -22.31 2.38 0.78
C ALA A 302 -22.54 2.53 -0.73
N GLY A 303 -23.45 1.76 -1.34
CA GLY A 303 -23.76 1.83 -2.77
C GLY A 303 -22.55 1.49 -3.64
N ALA A 304 -22.36 0.21 -3.90
CA ALA A 304 -21.75 -0.43 -5.09
C ALA A 304 -20.50 0.15 -5.83
N THR A 305 -19.86 1.26 -5.47
CA THR A 305 -18.85 1.87 -6.37
C THR A 305 -17.67 2.61 -5.71
N HIS A 306 -17.83 3.31 -4.57
CA HIS A 306 -16.84 4.33 -4.16
C HIS A 306 -15.75 3.80 -3.22
N LEU A 307 -16.14 3.27 -2.06
CA LEU A 307 -15.20 2.56 -1.16
C LEU A 307 -14.58 1.34 -1.84
N LEU A 308 -15.28 0.75 -2.80
CA LEU A 308 -14.76 -0.35 -3.61
C LEU A 308 -13.54 0.10 -4.43
N ARG A 309 -13.59 1.22 -5.17
CA ARG A 309 -12.42 1.73 -5.94
C ARG A 309 -11.19 1.98 -5.07
N PHE A 310 -11.36 2.62 -3.91
CA PHE A 310 -10.27 2.83 -2.95
C PHE A 310 -9.75 1.48 -2.40
N SER A 311 -10.66 0.60 -1.98
CA SER A 311 -10.30 -0.74 -1.49
C SER A 311 -9.55 -1.53 -2.53
N THR A 312 -9.84 -1.36 -3.82
CA THR A 312 -9.15 -1.99 -4.95
C THR A 312 -7.70 -1.53 -5.08
N ILE A 313 -7.42 -0.22 -4.96
CA ILE A 313 -6.04 0.32 -4.97
C ILE A 313 -5.24 -0.26 -3.81
N VAL A 314 -5.80 -0.23 -2.61
CA VAL A 314 -5.09 -0.67 -1.41
C VAL A 314 -4.98 -2.19 -1.37
N ARG A 315 -5.96 -2.92 -1.91
CA ARG A 315 -5.88 -4.36 -2.17
C ARG A 315 -4.74 -4.69 -3.12
N ALA A 316 -4.67 -4.03 -4.26
CA ALA A 316 -3.58 -4.19 -5.21
C ALA A 316 -2.22 -3.96 -4.58
N LEU A 317 -2.10 -2.90 -3.78
CA LEU A 317 -0.90 -2.61 -3.03
C LEU A 317 -0.57 -3.74 -2.04
N SER A 318 -1.56 -4.21 -1.27
CA SER A 318 -1.41 -5.31 -0.33
C SER A 318 -0.99 -6.61 -1.02
N GLU A 319 -1.50 -6.91 -2.21
CA GLU A 319 -1.15 -8.07 -3.03
C GLU A 319 0.28 -7.95 -3.60
N LEU A 320 0.65 -6.79 -4.12
CA LEU A 320 1.93 -6.58 -4.81
C LEU A 320 3.10 -6.30 -3.85
N TRP A 321 2.83 -5.77 -2.65
CA TRP A 321 3.86 -5.29 -1.73
C TRP A 321 4.93 -6.34 -1.38
N PRO A 322 4.59 -7.61 -1.05
CA PRO A 322 5.60 -8.62 -0.72
C PRO A 322 6.58 -8.87 -1.86
N PHE A 323 6.13 -8.78 -3.11
CA PHE A 323 6.97 -8.97 -4.30
C PHE A 323 7.90 -7.77 -4.53
N LEU A 324 7.41 -6.55 -4.29
CA LEU A 324 8.24 -5.34 -4.30
C LEU A 324 9.32 -5.40 -3.21
N ALA A 325 8.94 -5.83 -1.99
CA ALA A 325 9.85 -6.01 -0.88
C ALA A 325 10.89 -7.11 -1.17
N ALA A 326 10.48 -8.24 -1.75
CA ALA A 326 11.37 -9.32 -2.14
C ALA A 326 12.40 -8.86 -3.20
N GLY A 327 11.94 -8.18 -4.25
CA GLY A 327 12.82 -7.61 -5.27
C GLY A 327 13.84 -6.64 -4.69
N TYR A 328 13.40 -5.76 -3.79
CA TYR A 328 14.29 -4.88 -3.04
C TYR A 328 15.33 -5.64 -2.22
N LEU A 329 14.90 -6.63 -1.42
CA LEU A 329 15.78 -7.41 -0.54
C LEU A 329 16.84 -8.18 -1.33
N ILE A 330 16.47 -8.76 -2.48
CA ILE A 330 17.40 -9.46 -3.37
C ILE A 330 18.46 -8.49 -3.90
N VAL A 331 18.03 -7.34 -4.45
CA VAL A 331 18.96 -6.33 -4.97
C VAL A 331 19.87 -5.81 -3.85
N ALA A 332 19.31 -5.51 -2.68
CA ALA A 332 20.05 -5.00 -1.53
C ALA A 332 21.04 -6.02 -0.92
N ALA A 333 20.77 -7.32 -1.05
CA ALA A 333 21.66 -8.39 -0.60
C ALA A 333 22.84 -8.61 -1.56
N VAL A 334 22.60 -8.49 -2.88
CA VAL A 334 23.62 -8.65 -3.92
C VAL A 334 24.52 -7.41 -4.02
N THR A 335 23.94 -6.22 -3.85
CA THR A 335 24.71 -4.97 -3.84
C THR A 335 25.47 -4.82 -2.52
N ARG A 336 26.74 -5.25 -2.53
CA ARG A 336 27.65 -4.99 -1.41
C ARG A 336 27.80 -3.50 -1.24
N ARG A 337 27.48 -2.99 -0.05
CA ARG A 337 27.94 -1.65 0.35
C ARG A 337 29.46 -1.66 0.27
N HIS A 338 30.03 -0.77 -0.54
CA HIS A 338 31.44 -0.43 -0.39
C HIS A 338 31.56 0.20 1.00
N SER A 339 32.12 -0.57 1.93
CA SER A 339 32.60 -0.07 3.21
C SER A 339 33.59 1.05 2.92
N ARG A 340 33.20 2.28 3.23
CA ARG A 340 34.17 3.36 3.49
C ARG A 340 34.61 3.27 4.94
#